data_AF-A0AAF0BH62-F1
#
_entry.id   AF-A0AAF0BH62-F1
#
_cell.length_a   1.000
_cell.length_b   1.000
_cell.length_c   1.000
_cell.angle_alpha   90.00
_cell.angle_beta   90.00
_cell.angle_gamma   90.00
#
_symmetry.space_group_name_H-M   'P 1'
#
loop_
_entity.id
_entity.type
_entity.pdbx_description
1 polymer ?
#
loop_
_entity_poly.entity_id
_entity_poly.type
_entity_poly.pdbx_seq_one_letter_code
_entity_poly.pdbx_strand_id
1 'polypeptide(L)'
;MSRVQFYPDKDLLKALDKDAKRYGVTMSMLVNDLLKRHYGLVPETSLSETELNSIIFKEIKGFIESKKTGEEFDLLRASKTFSEIEMTYSGRPSTIRAKIGKNFAKAVGHHPDFKEVEVVKINDKIKRNLNNAVIYRIK
;
A
#
# COMPACT_ATOMS: atom_id res chain seq x y z
N MET A 1 18.46 -8.80 16.58
CA MET A 1 17.29 -7.89 16.55
C MET A 1 16.72 -7.81 17.96
N SER A 2 16.39 -6.62 18.44
CA SER A 2 15.72 -6.44 19.72
C SER A 2 14.20 -6.50 19.53
N ARG A 3 13.48 -7.24 20.38
CA ARG A 3 12.01 -7.32 20.35
C ARG A 3 11.45 -6.26 21.29
N VAL A 4 10.58 -5.40 20.78
CA VAL A 4 9.81 -4.43 21.57
C VAL A 4 8.34 -4.84 21.52
N GLN A 5 7.68 -4.90 22.68
CA GLN A 5 6.23 -5.06 22.78
C GLN A 5 5.60 -3.71 23.11
N PHE A 6 4.50 -3.39 22.44
CA PHE A 6 3.80 -2.11 22.58
C PHE A 6 2.37 -2.36 23.05
N TYR A 7 2.02 -1.78 24.21
CA TYR A 7 0.73 -1.95 24.87
C TYR A 7 0.07 -0.58 25.03
N PRO A 8 -0.54 -0.02 23.97
CA PRO A 8 -1.23 1.27 24.06
C PRO A 8 -2.47 1.14 24.95
N ASP A 9 -2.86 2.23 25.61
CA ASP A 9 -4.17 2.32 26.24
C ASP A 9 -5.30 2.26 25.20
N LYS A 10 -6.55 2.17 25.67
CA LYS A 10 -7.73 1.99 24.80
C LYS A 10 -7.93 3.17 23.84
N ASP A 11 -7.58 4.38 24.23
CA ASP A 11 -7.85 5.56 23.44
C ASP A 11 -6.78 5.73 22.36
N LEU A 12 -5.52 5.50 22.71
CA LEU A 12 -4.42 5.45 21.75
C LEU A 12 -4.60 4.31 20.75
N LEU A 13 -5.03 3.12 21.20
CA LEU A 13 -5.30 2.00 20.30
C LEU A 13 -6.39 2.35 19.27
N LYS A 14 -7.48 2.98 19.70
CA LYS A 14 -8.56 3.42 18.79
C LYS A 14 -8.08 4.46 17.79
N ALA A 15 -7.28 5.43 18.23
CA ALA A 15 -6.73 6.46 17.35
C ALA A 15 -5.80 5.84 16.28
N LEU A 16 -4.88 4.97 16.71
CA LEU A 16 -3.96 4.26 15.81
C LEU A 16 -4.70 3.34 14.83
N ASP A 17 -5.73 2.62 15.26
CA ASP A 17 -6.52 1.76 14.39
C ASP A 17 -7.31 2.57 13.36
N LYS A 18 -7.90 3.69 13.76
CA LYS A 18 -8.59 4.62 12.85
C LYS A 18 -7.65 5.15 11.78
N ASP A 19 -6.47 5.60 12.17
CA ASP A 19 -5.48 6.15 11.24
C ASP A 19 -4.90 5.06 10.34
N ALA A 20 -4.57 3.89 10.88
CA ALA A 20 -4.08 2.76 10.10
C ALA A 20 -5.09 2.34 9.02
N LYS A 21 -6.38 2.24 9.38
CA LYS A 21 -7.46 1.96 8.42
C LYS A 21 -7.59 3.06 7.38
N ARG A 22 -7.59 4.33 7.80
CA ARG A 22 -7.68 5.50 6.91
C ARG A 22 -6.56 5.52 5.87
N TYR A 23 -5.34 5.18 6.27
CA TYR A 23 -4.18 5.14 5.38
C TYR A 23 -4.00 3.79 4.66
N GLY A 24 -4.82 2.78 4.95
CA GLY A 24 -4.71 1.45 4.34
C GLY A 24 -3.43 0.69 4.74
N VAL A 25 -2.87 0.99 5.91
CA VAL A 25 -1.62 0.38 6.41
C VAL A 25 -1.84 -0.44 7.67
N THR A 26 -0.83 -1.22 8.06
CA THR A 26 -0.85 -1.91 9.36
C THR A 26 -0.48 -0.96 10.49
N MET A 27 -1.03 -1.19 11.69
CA MET A 27 -0.69 -0.41 12.87
C MET A 27 0.81 -0.43 13.21
N SER A 28 1.50 -1.55 12.99
CA SER A 28 2.96 -1.61 13.19
C SER A 28 3.73 -0.69 12.23
N MET A 29 3.28 -0.54 10.99
CA MET A 29 3.89 0.41 10.05
C MET A 29 3.67 1.84 10.51
N LEU A 30 2.42 2.18 10.88
CA LEU A 30 2.08 3.51 11.39
C LEU A 30 2.93 3.88 12.62
N VAL A 31 3.01 2.99 13.61
CA VAL A 31 3.80 3.22 14.83
C VAL A 31 5.29 3.40 14.51
N ASN A 32 5.85 2.57 13.63
CA ASN A 32 7.25 2.71 13.23
C ASN A 32 7.51 4.04 12.50
N ASP A 33 6.60 4.47 11.63
CA ASP A 33 6.74 5.75 10.91
C ASP A 33 6.66 6.94 11.87
N LEU A 34 5.72 6.91 12.83
CA LEU A 34 5.60 7.92 13.88
C LEU A 34 6.88 8.01 14.73
N LEU A 35 7.43 6.86 15.15
CA LEU A 35 8.67 6.83 15.94
C LEU A 35 9.88 7.30 15.13
N LYS A 36 10.03 6.86 13.88
CA LYS A 36 11.10 7.33 13.01
C LYS A 36 11.09 8.84 12.84
N ARG A 37 9.90 9.45 12.70
CA ARG A 37 9.74 10.91 12.66
C ARG A 37 10.09 11.57 13.97
N HIS A 38 9.58 11.03 15.08
CA HIS A 38 9.87 11.56 16.41
C HIS A 38 11.38 11.60 16.71
N TYR A 39 12.14 10.61 16.21
CA TYR A 39 13.59 10.54 16.36
C TYR A 39 14.38 11.15 15.19
N GLY A 40 13.75 11.82 14.23
CA GLY A 40 14.43 12.48 13.11
C GLY A 40 15.17 11.52 12.16
N LEU A 41 14.80 10.24 12.12
CA LEU A 41 15.46 9.20 11.31
C LEU A 41 15.03 9.21 9.83
N VAL A 42 14.10 10.09 9.49
CA VAL A 42 13.55 10.27 8.16
C VAL A 42 13.57 11.78 7.92
N PRO A 43 14.21 12.27 6.84
CA PRO A 43 14.16 13.68 6.48
C PRO A 43 12.71 14.18 6.48
N GLU A 44 12.45 15.36 7.05
CA GLU A 44 11.09 15.94 7.07
C GLU A 44 10.48 16.07 5.67
N THR A 45 11.33 16.22 4.66
CA THR A 45 10.95 16.30 3.24
C THR A 45 10.66 14.95 2.59
N SER A 46 10.99 13.83 3.25
CA SER A 46 10.80 12.49 2.70
C SER A 46 9.49 11.87 3.18
N LEU A 47 8.75 11.30 2.23
CA LEU A 47 7.50 10.62 2.52
C LEU A 47 7.77 9.31 3.28
N SER A 48 7.04 9.14 4.38
CA SER A 48 6.99 7.88 5.13
C SER A 48 6.32 6.76 4.33
N GLU A 49 6.50 5.50 4.75
CA GLU A 49 5.82 4.38 4.10
C GLU A 49 4.29 4.56 4.14
N THR A 50 3.76 5.08 5.25
CA THR A 50 2.32 5.38 5.42
C THR A 50 1.83 6.43 4.44
N GLU A 51 2.55 7.55 4.27
CA GLU A 51 2.17 8.59 3.32
C GLU A 51 2.27 8.12 1.87
N LEU A 52 3.32 7.36 1.54
CA LEU A 52 3.45 6.74 0.22
C LEU A 52 2.24 5.83 -0.08
N ASN A 53 1.83 4.97 0.86
CA ASN A 53 0.63 4.15 0.70
C ASN A 53 -0.62 5.02 0.48
N SER A 54 -0.79 6.08 1.27
CA SER A 54 -1.95 6.97 1.16
C SER A 54 -2.03 7.69 -0.18
N ILE A 55 -0.91 8.23 -0.67
CA ILE A 55 -0.82 8.91 -1.97
C ILE A 55 -1.11 7.92 -3.10
N ILE A 56 -0.48 6.76 -3.07
CA ILE A 56 -0.65 5.71 -4.09
C ILE A 56 -2.09 5.21 -4.11
N PHE A 57 -2.71 4.99 -2.95
CA PHE A 57 -4.11 4.53 -2.89
C PHE A 57 -5.07 5.59 -3.43
N LYS A 58 -4.80 6.87 -3.16
CA LYS A 58 -5.57 7.99 -3.72
C LYS A 58 -5.44 8.06 -5.25
N GLU A 59 -4.24 7.87 -5.78
CA GLU A 59 -3.99 7.81 -7.23
C GLU A 59 -4.72 6.63 -7.88
N ILE A 60 -4.64 5.43 -7.27
CA ILE A 60 -5.32 4.23 -7.76
C ILE A 60 -6.85 4.44 -7.75
N LYS A 61 -7.39 5.04 -6.69
CA LYS A 61 -8.81 5.38 -6.61
C LYS A 61 -9.21 6.30 -7.78
N GLY A 62 -8.48 7.39 -7.98
CA GLY A 62 -8.75 8.31 -9.10
C GLY A 62 -8.59 7.64 -10.47
N PHE A 63 -7.62 6.72 -10.61
CA PHE A 63 -7.48 5.91 -11.82
C PHE A 63 -8.74 5.07 -12.06
N ILE A 64 -9.19 4.30 -11.06
CA ILE A 64 -10.37 3.43 -11.16
C ILE A 64 -11.63 4.24 -11.52
N GLU A 65 -11.87 5.37 -10.85
CA GLU A 65 -13.02 6.24 -11.11
C GLU A 65 -13.05 6.79 -12.55
N SER A 66 -11.89 6.87 -13.21
CA SER A 66 -11.77 7.31 -14.61
C SER A 66 -11.89 6.19 -15.65
N LYS A 67 -11.96 4.92 -15.22
CA LYS A 67 -11.93 3.73 -16.09
C LYS A 67 -13.27 3.03 -16.16
N LYS A 68 -13.40 2.12 -17.14
CA LYS A 68 -14.60 1.32 -17.35
C LYS A 68 -14.51 0.00 -16.56
N THR A 69 -15.68 -0.49 -16.13
CA THR A 69 -15.85 -1.87 -15.68
C THR A 69 -15.23 -2.86 -16.67
N GLY A 70 -14.56 -3.88 -16.13
CA GLY A 70 -13.84 -4.90 -16.88
C GLY A 70 -12.40 -4.53 -17.24
N GLU A 71 -11.98 -3.27 -17.07
CA GLU A 71 -10.61 -2.87 -17.38
C GLU A 71 -9.61 -3.48 -16.38
N GLU A 72 -8.54 -4.07 -16.93
CA GLU A 72 -7.44 -4.62 -16.16
C GLU A 72 -6.32 -3.59 -15.96
N PHE A 73 -5.70 -3.62 -14.79
CA PHE A 73 -4.60 -2.73 -14.44
C PHE A 73 -3.61 -3.38 -13.47
N ASP A 74 -2.42 -2.79 -13.38
CA ASP A 74 -1.45 -3.03 -12.33
C ASP A 74 -1.11 -1.72 -11.63
N LEU A 75 -0.36 -1.80 -10.53
CA LEU A 75 0.01 -0.63 -9.74
C LEU A 75 0.94 0.35 -10.49
N LEU A 76 1.73 -0.13 -11.45
CA LEU A 76 2.61 0.72 -12.27
C LEU A 76 1.78 1.63 -13.17
N ARG A 77 0.71 1.08 -13.77
CA ARG A 77 -0.20 1.81 -14.64
C ARG A 77 -1.13 2.74 -13.84
N ALA A 78 -1.56 2.32 -12.65
CA ALA A 78 -2.58 3.03 -11.88
C ALA A 78 -2.04 4.15 -10.98
N SER A 79 -0.73 4.17 -10.68
CA SER A 79 -0.13 5.16 -9.79
C SER A 79 1.22 5.65 -10.30
N LYS A 80 1.30 6.97 -10.57
CA LYS A 80 2.54 7.65 -10.94
C LYS A 80 3.56 7.53 -9.80
N THR A 81 3.14 7.79 -8.57
CA THR A 81 4.01 7.71 -7.39
C THR A 81 4.58 6.29 -7.24
N PHE A 82 3.78 5.24 -7.44
CA PHE A 82 4.28 3.85 -7.38
C PHE A 82 5.25 3.54 -8.51
N SER A 83 5.04 4.10 -9.71
CA SER A 83 5.91 3.91 -10.87
C SER A 83 7.32 4.48 -10.65
N GLU A 84 7.42 5.59 -9.91
CA GLU A 84 8.67 6.30 -9.60
C GLU A 84 9.49 5.65 -8.49
N ILE A 85 8.91 4.73 -7.70
CA ILE A 85 9.68 3.95 -6.72
C ILE A 85 10.60 2.97 -7.47
N GLU A 86 11.91 3.06 -7.23
CA GLU A 86 12.89 2.17 -7.84
C GLU A 86 12.57 0.69 -7.62
N MET A 87 12.77 -0.13 -8.65
CA MET A 87 12.52 -1.58 -8.58
C MET A 87 13.55 -2.30 -7.69
N THR A 88 14.77 -1.79 -7.65
CA THR A 88 15.86 -2.31 -6.83
C THR A 88 16.56 -1.18 -6.11
N TYR A 89 17.08 -1.46 -4.92
CA TYR A 89 17.98 -0.57 -4.19
C TYR A 89 19.21 -1.38 -3.79
N SER A 90 20.40 -0.94 -4.19
CA SER A 90 21.67 -1.65 -3.96
C SER A 90 21.64 -3.12 -4.42
N GLY A 91 21.07 -3.38 -5.59
CA GLY A 91 20.98 -4.72 -6.18
C GLY A 91 19.94 -5.66 -5.56
N ARG A 92 19.14 -5.19 -4.59
CA ARG A 92 18.06 -5.96 -3.95
C ARG A 92 16.69 -5.44 -4.36
N PRO A 93 15.66 -6.30 -4.49
CA PRO A 93 14.29 -5.84 -4.75
C PRO A 93 13.81 -4.82 -3.72
N SER A 94 13.10 -3.80 -4.18
CA SER A 94 12.56 -2.75 -3.31
C SER A 94 11.54 -3.32 -2.32
N THR A 95 11.91 -3.28 -1.04
CA THR A 95 11.04 -3.71 0.07
C THR A 95 9.81 -2.81 0.18
N ILE A 96 9.94 -1.53 -0.16
CA ILE A 96 8.84 -0.55 -0.18
C ILE A 96 7.80 -0.97 -1.22
N ARG A 97 8.20 -1.24 -2.47
CA ARG A 97 7.25 -1.70 -3.52
C ARG A 97 6.53 -2.98 -3.12
N ALA A 98 7.28 -3.95 -2.58
CA ALA A 98 6.71 -5.23 -2.14
C ALA A 98 5.68 -5.04 -1.03
N LYS A 99 5.96 -4.18 -0.05
CA LYS A 99 5.03 -3.86 1.05
C LYS A 99 3.77 -3.15 0.53
N ILE A 100 3.91 -2.15 -0.34
CA ILE A 100 2.76 -1.42 -0.92
C ILE A 100 1.88 -2.38 -1.73
N GLY A 101 2.48 -3.23 -2.59
CA GLY A 101 1.74 -4.24 -3.33
C GLY A 101 0.97 -5.21 -2.43
N LYS A 102 1.60 -5.65 -1.33
CA LYS A 102 0.95 -6.50 -0.32
C LYS A 102 -0.19 -5.78 0.41
N ASN A 103 -0.02 -4.51 0.73
CA ASN A 103 -1.06 -3.70 1.37
C ASN A 103 -2.25 -3.50 0.45
N PHE A 104 -2.01 -3.14 -0.82
CA PHE A 104 -3.08 -2.98 -1.80
C PHE A 104 -3.83 -4.30 -2.04
N ALA A 105 -3.12 -5.42 -2.19
CA ALA A 105 -3.74 -6.73 -2.34
C ALA A 105 -4.65 -7.11 -1.15
N LYS A 106 -4.35 -6.65 0.07
CA LYS A 106 -5.23 -6.81 1.24
C LYS A 106 -6.40 -5.83 1.26
N ALA A 107 -6.24 -4.66 0.64
CA ALA A 107 -7.27 -3.62 0.58
C ALA A 107 -8.33 -3.96 -0.48
N VAL A 108 -7.96 -4.60 -1.58
CA VAL A 108 -8.88 -5.05 -2.64
C VAL A 108 -10.01 -5.89 -2.06
N GLY A 109 -11.26 -5.52 -2.37
CA GLY A 109 -12.47 -6.18 -1.88
C GLY A 109 -12.85 -5.89 -0.41
N HIS A 110 -11.96 -5.27 0.37
CA HIS A 110 -12.16 -5.03 1.81
C HIS A 110 -12.24 -3.54 2.16
N HIS A 111 -11.42 -2.71 1.52
CA HIS A 111 -11.40 -1.27 1.72
C HIS A 111 -12.57 -0.62 0.95
N PRO A 112 -13.29 0.35 1.53
CA PRO A 112 -14.43 0.99 0.87
C PRO A 112 -14.15 1.50 -0.55
N ASP A 113 -12.97 2.09 -0.76
CA ASP A 113 -12.56 2.62 -2.06
C ASP A 113 -12.20 1.55 -3.11
N PHE A 114 -12.02 0.28 -2.70
CA PHE A 114 -11.56 -0.80 -3.57
C PHE A 114 -12.47 -2.04 -3.53
N LYS A 115 -13.75 -1.86 -3.15
CA LYS A 115 -14.74 -2.95 -3.13
C LYS A 115 -15.03 -3.51 -4.53
N GLU A 116 -15.06 -2.61 -5.52
CA GLU A 116 -15.28 -2.93 -6.93
C GLU A 116 -13.99 -3.33 -7.67
N VAL A 117 -12.96 -3.74 -6.93
CA VAL A 117 -11.72 -4.26 -7.51
C VAL A 117 -11.59 -5.73 -7.13
N GLU A 118 -11.05 -6.53 -8.04
CA GLU A 118 -10.65 -7.90 -7.78
C GLU A 118 -9.27 -8.22 -8.34
N VAL A 119 -8.63 -9.23 -7.75
CA VAL A 119 -7.41 -9.83 -8.30
C VAL A 119 -7.80 -10.76 -9.45
N VAL A 120 -7.23 -10.55 -10.63
CA VAL A 120 -7.51 -11.42 -11.78
C VAL A 120 -6.82 -12.76 -11.59
N LYS A 121 -7.55 -13.85 -11.86
CA LYS A 121 -7.03 -15.21 -11.82
C LYS A 121 -7.20 -15.92 -13.16
N ILE A 122 -6.22 -16.71 -13.55
CA ILE A 122 -6.25 -17.62 -14.69
C ILE A 122 -6.00 -19.02 -14.14
N ASN A 123 -6.95 -19.94 -14.30
CA ASN A 123 -6.88 -21.31 -13.76
C ASN A 123 -6.51 -21.32 -12.27
N ASP A 124 -7.24 -20.55 -11.46
CA ASP A 124 -7.04 -20.31 -10.03
C ASP A 124 -5.70 -19.69 -9.59
N LYS A 125 -4.78 -19.44 -10.52
CA LYS A 125 -3.51 -18.74 -10.25
C LYS A 125 -3.68 -17.25 -10.49
N ILE A 126 -3.06 -16.43 -9.64
CA ILE A 126 -3.04 -14.97 -9.81
C ILE A 126 -2.40 -14.64 -11.16
N LYS A 127 -3.14 -13.91 -12.00
CA LYS A 127 -2.64 -13.38 -13.27
C LYS A 127 -1.57 -12.34 -12.98
N ARG A 128 -0.46 -12.44 -13.71
CA ARG A 128 0.66 -11.49 -13.60
C ARG A 128 1.03 -10.93 -14.96
N ASN A 129 1.55 -9.69 -14.96
CA ASN A 129 2.12 -9.09 -16.16
C ASN A 129 3.53 -9.65 -16.46
N LEU A 130 4.17 -9.15 -17.53
CA LEU A 130 5.52 -9.53 -17.94
C LEU A 130 6.58 -9.29 -16.85
N ASN A 131 6.35 -8.32 -15.97
CA ASN A 131 7.22 -7.98 -14.84
C ASN A 131 6.83 -8.72 -13.55
N ASN A 132 6.03 -9.80 -13.66
CA ASN A 132 5.57 -10.61 -12.53
C ASN A 132 4.75 -9.82 -11.48
N ALA A 133 4.16 -8.68 -11.87
CA ALA A 133 3.26 -7.90 -11.01
C ALA A 133 1.82 -8.40 -11.11
N VAL A 134 1.08 -8.32 -10.01
CA VAL A 134 -0.33 -8.75 -9.92
C VAL A 134 -1.21 -7.88 -10.80
N ILE A 135 -2.11 -8.52 -11.56
CA ILE A 135 -3.15 -7.84 -12.33
C ILE A 135 -4.46 -7.78 -11.54
N TYR A 136 -5.08 -6.61 -11.56
CA TYR A 136 -6.38 -6.32 -10.97
C TYR A 136 -7.39 -5.97 -12.05
N ARG A 137 -8.67 -6.11 -11.75
CA ARG A 137 -9.78 -5.76 -12.64
C ARG A 137 -10.85 -4.99 -11.88
N ILE A 138 -11.43 -4.00 -12.55
CA ILE A 138 -12.59 -3.24 -12.08
C ILE A 138 -13.85 -4.05 -12.37
N LYS A 139 -14.71 -4.25 -11.36
CA LYS A 139 -15.96 -4.99 -11.47
C LYS A 139 -17.07 -4.21 -12.16
#